data_AF-A0A9W6IC79-F1
#
_entry.id   AF-A0A9W6IC79-F1
#
_cell.length_a   1.000
_cell.length_b   1.000
_cell.length_c   1.000
_cell.angle_alpha   90.00
_cell.angle_beta   90.00
_cell.angle_gamma   90.00
#
_symmetry.space_group_name_H-M   'P 1'
#
loop_
_entity.id
_entity.type
_entity.pdbx_description
1 polymer ?
#
loop_
_entity_poly.entity_id
_entity_poly.type
_entity_poly.pdbx_seq_one_letter_code
_entity_poly.pdbx_strand_id
1 'polypeptide(L)'
;MTETWSPSIKVPETLIAMDADPIDQARRLVRDRFPDALAAVLGGSVAAGRATAGSDLDIAVLIGDGGETCRETIRFEGRVVELFIHTRAGLADLFAADVAARRAVLQSVYATGLILVDAAGEAGCARARAEADIRNGPPALAPEVVETKRYGLTDALDDLADAGDRIERLAVAGFVLSAAADLLCDYHQAWIGGGKWLPRRLLEADGERGAALLEGHLRLCTSGDPMPMIDAASQILALVGGPLREGYRRTWRGVIESVAATSGR
;
A
#
# COMPACT_ATOMS: atom_id res chain seq x y z
N MET A 1 -70.70 30.14 0.44
CA MET A 1 -69.50 30.98 0.26
C MET A 1 -68.35 30.21 0.85
N THR A 2 -67.58 29.52 0.02
CA THR A 2 -66.45 28.69 0.45
C THR A 2 -65.25 29.14 -0.37
N GLU A 3 -64.30 29.74 0.33
CA GLU A 3 -63.09 30.37 -0.17
C GLU A 3 -62.18 29.36 -0.88
N THR A 4 -61.64 29.81 -2.01
CA THR A 4 -60.57 29.18 -2.76
C THR A 4 -59.25 29.30 -2.00
N TRP A 5 -58.65 28.16 -1.64
CA TRP A 5 -57.26 28.09 -1.16
C TRP A 5 -56.49 27.08 -2.00
N SER A 6 -55.55 27.59 -2.78
CA SER A 6 -54.39 26.84 -3.29
C SER A 6 -53.18 27.22 -2.44
N PRO A 7 -52.31 26.26 -2.13
CA PRO A 7 -50.89 26.60 -2.20
C PRO A 7 -50.05 25.57 -2.94
N SER A 8 -49.28 26.11 -3.87
CA SER A 8 -47.91 25.79 -4.26
C SER A 8 -47.38 24.42 -3.87
N ILE A 9 -47.17 23.60 -4.90
CA ILE A 9 -46.14 22.57 -4.94
C ILE A 9 -44.79 23.28 -4.67
N LYS A 10 -44.31 23.22 -3.43
CA LYS A 10 -42.89 23.38 -3.15
C LYS A 10 -42.22 22.09 -3.58
N VAL A 11 -41.65 22.10 -4.79
CA VAL A 11 -40.58 21.17 -5.13
C VAL A 11 -39.48 21.44 -4.11
N PRO A 12 -39.08 20.49 -3.25
CA PRO A 12 -37.90 20.70 -2.43
C PRO A 12 -36.73 20.87 -3.39
N GLU A 13 -35.96 21.94 -3.22
CA GLU A 13 -34.61 22.10 -3.76
C GLU A 13 -33.76 20.94 -3.24
N THR A 14 -33.93 19.79 -3.87
CA THR A 14 -32.90 18.79 -3.98
C THR A 14 -31.91 19.44 -4.94
N LEU A 15 -31.04 20.30 -4.39
CA LEU A 15 -29.71 20.46 -4.96
C LEU A 15 -29.18 19.05 -5.06
N ILE A 16 -29.31 18.49 -6.27
CA ILE A 16 -28.52 17.39 -6.75
C ILE A 16 -27.12 17.75 -6.27
N ALA A 17 -26.62 17.01 -5.29
CA ALA A 17 -25.20 16.97 -5.02
C ALA A 17 -24.61 16.52 -6.36
N MET A 18 -24.28 17.48 -7.23
CA MET A 18 -23.31 17.28 -8.27
C MET A 18 -22.15 16.67 -7.51
N ASP A 19 -21.85 15.41 -7.78
CA ASP A 19 -20.60 14.79 -7.34
C ASP A 19 -19.51 15.73 -7.82
N ALA A 20 -19.10 16.65 -6.96
CA ALA A 20 -18.13 17.67 -7.30
C ALA A 20 -16.87 16.90 -7.70
N ASP A 21 -16.31 17.25 -8.86
CA ASP A 21 -15.12 16.58 -9.37
C ASP A 21 -14.09 16.46 -8.24
N PRO A 22 -13.71 15.23 -7.83
CA PRO A 22 -12.77 15.01 -6.73
C PRO A 22 -11.47 15.81 -6.89
N ILE A 23 -11.03 16.06 -8.13
CA ILE A 23 -9.84 16.87 -8.41
C ILE A 23 -10.10 18.34 -8.05
N ASP A 24 -11.23 18.91 -8.48
CA ASP A 24 -11.57 20.30 -8.16
C ASP A 24 -11.86 20.47 -6.65
N GLN A 25 -12.44 19.47 -6.01
CA GLN A 25 -12.60 19.43 -4.55
C GLN A 25 -11.25 19.46 -3.84
N ALA A 26 -10.27 18.66 -4.29
CA ALA A 26 -8.91 18.68 -3.75
C ALA A 26 -8.23 20.04 -3.96
N ARG A 27 -8.37 20.65 -5.15
CA ARG A 27 -7.83 21.99 -5.43
C ARG A 27 -8.40 23.06 -4.51
N ARG A 28 -9.73 23.04 -4.26
CA ARG A 28 -10.38 23.97 -3.32
C ARG A 28 -9.83 23.79 -1.91
N LEU A 29 -9.78 22.56 -1.41
CA LEU A 29 -9.25 22.27 -0.08
C LEU A 29 -7.80 22.76 0.08
N VAL A 30 -6.93 22.45 -0.88
CA VAL A 30 -5.52 22.86 -0.82
C VAL A 30 -5.41 24.38 -0.80
N ARG A 31 -6.13 25.08 -1.68
CA ARG A 31 -6.10 26.55 -1.73
C ARG A 31 -6.60 27.19 -0.42
N ASP A 32 -7.66 26.65 0.16
CA ASP A 32 -8.30 27.24 1.34
C ASP A 32 -7.50 26.97 2.62
N ARG A 33 -6.88 25.79 2.74
CA ARG A 33 -6.18 25.35 3.96
C ARG A 33 -4.67 25.58 3.92
N PHE A 34 -4.06 25.51 2.74
CA PHE A 34 -2.62 25.61 2.54
C PHE A 34 -2.30 26.66 1.45
N PRO A 35 -2.69 27.93 1.65
CA PRO A 35 -2.46 28.98 0.66
C PRO A 35 -0.98 29.19 0.33
N ASP A 36 -0.09 28.89 1.29
CA ASP A 36 1.37 29.01 1.17
C ASP A 36 2.05 27.64 0.93
N ALA A 37 1.31 26.62 0.46
CA ALA A 37 1.88 25.33 0.13
C ALA A 37 2.99 25.47 -0.92
N LEU A 38 4.11 24.79 -0.69
CA LEU A 38 5.19 24.70 -1.65
C LEU A 38 4.87 23.68 -2.74
N ALA A 39 4.25 22.57 -2.35
CA ALA A 39 3.72 21.60 -3.28
C ALA A 39 2.45 20.97 -2.70
N ALA A 40 1.57 20.53 -3.59
CA ALA A 40 0.46 19.67 -3.22
C ALA A 40 0.24 18.65 -4.35
N VAL A 41 0.12 17.38 -3.98
CA VAL A 41 -0.05 16.27 -4.92
C VAL A 41 -1.22 15.42 -4.47
N LEU A 42 -2.20 15.28 -5.35
CA LEU A 42 -3.31 14.35 -5.18
C LEU A 42 -2.86 12.97 -5.65
N GLY A 43 -2.90 11.98 -4.76
CA GLY A 43 -2.55 10.60 -5.05
C GLY A 43 -3.77 9.69 -5.13
N GLY A 44 -3.55 8.43 -4.79
CA GLY A 44 -4.61 7.47 -4.54
C GLY A 44 -5.40 7.06 -5.77
N SER A 45 -6.61 6.57 -5.51
CA SER A 45 -7.51 6.07 -6.57
C SER A 45 -7.99 7.16 -7.53
N VAL A 46 -8.08 8.41 -7.07
CA VAL A 46 -8.51 9.56 -7.89
C VAL A 46 -7.47 9.89 -8.94
N ALA A 47 -6.20 10.08 -8.55
CA ALA A 47 -5.13 10.36 -9.51
C ALA A 47 -4.94 9.22 -10.53
N ALA A 48 -5.19 7.98 -10.11
CA ALA A 48 -5.10 6.80 -10.97
C ALA A 48 -6.34 6.57 -11.86
N GLY A 49 -7.35 7.44 -11.84
CA GLY A 49 -8.59 7.28 -12.62
C GLY A 49 -9.46 6.07 -12.21
N ARG A 50 -9.22 5.53 -11.01
CA ARG A 50 -9.91 4.35 -10.45
C ARG A 50 -10.79 4.72 -9.26
N ALA A 51 -11.15 6.01 -9.13
CA ALA A 51 -12.00 6.47 -8.05
C ALA A 51 -13.40 5.86 -8.17
N THR A 52 -13.96 5.53 -7.02
CA THR A 52 -15.38 5.17 -6.86
C THR A 52 -16.08 6.30 -6.12
N ALA A 53 -17.42 6.30 -6.08
CA ALA A 53 -18.17 7.32 -5.35
C ALA A 53 -17.70 7.48 -3.88
N GLY A 54 -17.31 6.37 -3.24
CA GLY A 54 -16.81 6.33 -1.86
C GLY A 54 -15.30 6.52 -1.69
N SER A 55 -14.54 6.81 -2.76
CA SER A 55 -13.09 7.04 -2.65
C SER A 55 -12.78 8.28 -1.81
N ASP A 56 -11.81 8.14 -0.92
CA ASP A 56 -11.15 9.23 -0.21
C ASP A 56 -10.23 10.04 -1.15
N LEU A 57 -9.81 11.21 -0.66
CA LEU A 57 -8.74 11.99 -1.27
C LEU A 57 -7.45 11.78 -0.48
N ASP A 58 -6.43 11.22 -1.13
CA ASP A 58 -5.07 11.15 -0.59
C ASP A 58 -4.29 12.37 -1.08
N ILE A 59 -3.94 13.32 -0.20
CA ILE A 59 -3.24 14.54 -0.61
C ILE A 59 -1.93 14.69 0.18
N ALA A 60 -0.81 14.66 -0.53
CA ALA A 60 0.48 15.05 0.01
C ALA A 60 0.66 16.56 -0.10
N VAL A 61 1.07 17.23 0.98
CA VAL A 61 1.28 18.68 1.03
C VAL A 61 2.66 18.96 1.59
N LEU A 62 3.50 19.61 0.79
CA LEU A 62 4.79 20.14 1.22
C LEU A 62 4.62 21.58 1.68
N ILE A 63 4.94 21.85 2.93
CA ILE A 63 4.87 23.17 3.56
C ILE A 63 6.26 23.74 3.83
N GLY A 64 6.33 25.06 4.01
CA GLY A 64 7.55 25.77 4.36
C GLY A 64 8.16 25.33 5.69
N ASP A 65 9.41 25.74 5.91
CA ASP A 65 10.14 25.41 7.13
C ASP A 65 9.51 26.11 8.35
N GLY A 66 9.53 25.44 9.51
CA GLY A 66 8.86 25.89 10.74
C GLY A 66 7.46 25.29 10.95
N GLY A 67 6.93 24.56 9.97
CA GLY A 67 5.74 23.71 10.13
C GLY A 67 6.04 22.35 10.77
N GLU A 68 4.99 21.57 10.97
CA GLU A 68 5.06 20.20 11.50
C GLU A 68 4.82 19.16 10.40
N THR A 69 5.54 18.05 10.46
CA THR A 69 5.25 16.88 9.63
C THR A 69 4.26 15.98 10.34
N CYS A 70 3.06 15.83 9.78
CA CYS A 70 1.99 15.07 10.40
C CYS A 70 1.05 14.45 9.35
N ARG A 71 0.24 13.49 9.81
CA ARG A 71 -0.86 12.93 9.03
C ARG A 71 -2.17 13.31 9.69
N GLU A 72 -3.13 13.70 8.89
CA GLU A 72 -4.43 14.14 9.38
C GLU A 72 -5.54 13.58 8.49
N THR A 73 -6.62 13.10 9.11
CA THR A 73 -7.83 12.69 8.39
C THR A 73 -8.95 13.66 8.70
N ILE A 74 -9.51 14.29 7.67
CA ILE A 74 -10.61 15.25 7.80
C ILE A 74 -11.80 14.86 6.91
N ARG A 75 -12.91 15.58 7.08
CA ARG A 75 -14.02 15.58 6.12
C ARG A 75 -14.14 16.96 5.48
N PHE A 76 -14.11 17.02 4.15
CA PHE A 76 -14.25 18.26 3.38
C PHE A 76 -15.33 18.06 2.31
N GLU A 77 -16.33 18.95 2.26
CA GLU A 77 -17.48 18.86 1.35
C GLU A 77 -18.08 17.43 1.31
N GLY A 78 -18.22 16.79 2.48
CA GLY A 78 -18.81 15.45 2.62
C GLY A 78 -17.86 14.27 2.34
N ARG A 79 -16.68 14.48 1.76
CA ARG A 79 -15.70 13.42 1.45
C ARG A 79 -14.61 13.30 2.51
N VAL A 80 -14.14 12.07 2.78
CA VAL A 80 -12.95 11.84 3.64
C VAL A 80 -11.70 12.24 2.87
N VAL A 81 -10.82 12.96 3.54
CA VAL A 81 -9.51 13.35 3.00
C VAL A 81 -8.43 12.93 3.97
N GLU A 82 -7.45 12.21 3.48
CA GLU A 82 -6.20 11.92 4.17
C GLU A 82 -5.11 12.89 3.69
N LEU A 83 -4.63 13.72 4.61
CA LEU A 83 -3.59 14.70 4.39
C LEU A 83 -2.25 14.16 4.91
N PHE A 84 -1.25 14.15 4.05
CA PHE A 84 0.15 13.84 4.39
C PHE A 84 0.94 15.15 4.32
N ILE A 85 0.98 15.87 5.45
CA ILE A 85 1.59 17.20 5.54
C ILE A 85 3.03 17.03 6.00
N HIS A 86 3.98 17.65 5.30
CA HIS A 86 5.40 17.53 5.65
C HIS A 86 6.19 18.77 5.30
N THR A 87 7.22 19.03 6.09
CA THR A 87 8.31 19.96 5.74
C THR A 87 9.28 19.27 4.77
N ARG A 88 10.26 19.99 4.24
CA ARG A 88 11.31 19.39 3.39
C ARG A 88 12.11 18.32 4.13
N ALA A 89 12.48 18.59 5.37
CA ALA A 89 13.18 17.65 6.23
C ALA A 89 12.31 16.41 6.51
N GLY A 90 11.04 16.62 6.90
CA GLY A 90 10.11 15.52 7.14
C GLY A 90 9.84 14.67 5.90
N LEU A 91 9.77 15.27 4.71
CA LEU A 91 9.63 14.51 3.46
C LEU A 91 10.85 13.62 3.19
N ALA A 92 12.06 14.12 3.47
CA ALA A 92 13.28 13.34 3.33
C ALA A 92 13.29 12.15 4.32
N ASP A 93 12.92 12.39 5.58
CA ASP A 93 12.83 11.36 6.61
C ASP A 93 11.76 10.31 6.28
N LEU A 94 10.59 10.74 5.79
CA LEU A 94 9.50 9.85 5.36
C LEU A 94 9.90 9.01 4.15
N PHE A 95 10.61 9.57 3.17
CA PHE A 95 11.13 8.81 2.04
C PHE A 95 12.14 7.76 2.51
N ALA A 96 13.08 8.13 3.38
CA ALA A 96 14.05 7.21 3.94
C ALA A 96 13.38 6.08 4.76
N ALA A 97 12.34 6.42 5.54
CA ALA A 97 11.55 5.44 6.28
C ALA A 97 10.80 4.48 5.33
N ASP A 98 10.23 4.98 4.23
CA ASP A 98 9.57 4.15 3.21
C ASP A 98 10.56 3.25 2.47
N VAL A 99 11.80 3.70 2.24
CA VAL A 99 12.90 2.90 1.69
C VAL A 99 13.27 1.78 2.66
N ALA A 100 13.47 2.11 3.94
CA ALA A 100 13.82 1.13 4.98
C ALA A 100 12.69 0.11 5.21
N ALA A 101 11.43 0.54 5.16
CA ALA A 101 10.25 -0.32 5.23
C ALA A 101 9.93 -1.02 3.91
N ARG A 102 10.64 -0.66 2.82
CA ARG A 102 10.52 -1.23 1.48
C ARG A 102 9.15 -1.05 0.83
N ARG A 103 8.39 0.00 1.18
CA ARG A 103 7.00 0.20 0.69
C ARG A 103 6.84 1.26 -0.39
N ALA A 104 7.69 2.29 -0.41
CA ALA A 104 7.61 3.43 -1.33
C ALA A 104 6.20 4.05 -1.43
N VAL A 105 5.50 4.26 -0.31
CA VAL A 105 4.11 4.76 -0.32
C VAL A 105 4.09 6.21 -0.77
N LEU A 106 4.84 7.08 -0.08
CA LEU A 106 4.85 8.51 -0.35
C LEU A 106 5.58 8.80 -1.66
N GLN A 107 6.63 8.03 -2.00
CA GLN A 107 7.24 8.08 -3.33
C GLN A 107 6.21 7.80 -4.43
N SER A 108 5.36 6.78 -4.26
CA SER A 108 4.34 6.45 -5.27
C SER A 108 3.32 7.57 -5.43
N VAL A 109 2.93 8.25 -4.34
CA VAL A 109 2.06 9.44 -4.38
C VAL A 109 2.71 10.55 -5.20
N TYR A 110 3.97 10.89 -4.94
CA TYR A 110 4.68 11.96 -5.67
C TYR A 110 4.97 11.62 -7.14
N ALA A 111 5.35 10.37 -7.41
CA ALA A 111 5.69 9.90 -8.75
C ALA A 111 4.47 9.83 -9.68
N THR A 112 3.33 9.35 -9.17
CA THR A 112 2.15 9.06 -10.00
C THR A 112 0.99 10.03 -9.79
N GLY A 113 1.02 10.82 -8.72
CA GLY A 113 -0.07 11.72 -8.35
C GLY A 113 -0.19 12.94 -9.26
N LEU A 114 -1.39 13.53 -9.26
CA LEU A 114 -1.67 14.77 -9.95
C LEU A 114 -1.16 15.96 -9.12
N ILE A 115 -0.24 16.75 -9.68
CA ILE A 115 0.25 17.98 -9.06
C ILE A 115 -0.89 19.01 -9.05
N LEU A 116 -1.22 19.50 -7.86
CA LEU A 116 -2.21 20.55 -7.62
C LEU A 116 -1.52 21.92 -7.41
N VAL A 117 -0.37 21.93 -6.75
CA VAL A 117 0.46 23.12 -6.49
C VAL A 117 1.93 22.76 -6.72
N ASP A 118 2.66 23.66 -7.36
CA ASP A 118 4.12 23.55 -7.59
C ASP A 118 4.78 24.94 -7.49
N ALA A 119 5.05 25.38 -6.27
CA ALA A 119 5.75 26.62 -6.02
C ALA A 119 7.25 26.41 -6.27
N ALA A 120 7.83 27.24 -7.14
CA ALA A 120 9.26 27.23 -7.47
C ALA A 120 9.83 25.85 -7.90
N GLY A 121 9.00 24.92 -8.38
CA GLY A 121 9.41 23.60 -8.85
C GLY A 121 9.58 22.54 -7.76
N GLU A 122 9.18 22.82 -6.53
CA GLU A 122 9.31 21.89 -5.39
C GLU A 122 8.56 20.56 -5.63
N ALA A 123 7.39 20.59 -6.26
CA ALA A 123 6.64 19.36 -6.59
C ALA A 123 7.40 18.53 -7.62
N GLY A 124 8.00 19.19 -8.62
CA GLY A 124 8.85 18.55 -9.63
C GLY A 124 10.11 17.92 -9.03
N CYS A 125 10.79 18.62 -8.12
CA CYS A 125 11.96 18.09 -7.42
C CYS A 125 11.61 16.87 -6.55
N ALA A 126 10.52 16.94 -5.77
CA ALA A 126 10.05 15.83 -4.95
C ALA A 126 9.67 14.61 -5.81
N ARG A 127 8.96 14.83 -6.93
CA ARG A 127 8.64 13.79 -7.92
C ARG A 127 9.90 13.14 -8.49
N ALA A 128 10.87 13.92 -8.94
CA ALA A 128 12.10 13.38 -9.53
C ALA A 128 12.86 12.48 -8.55
N ARG A 129 12.92 12.87 -7.26
CA ARG A 129 13.51 12.05 -6.20
C ARG A 129 12.70 10.77 -5.98
N ALA A 130 11.38 10.87 -5.88
CA ALA A 130 10.50 9.71 -5.72
C ALA A 130 10.62 8.70 -6.87
N GLU A 131 10.67 9.18 -8.10
CA GLU A 131 10.87 8.33 -9.28
C GLU A 131 12.26 7.67 -9.28
N ALA A 132 13.29 8.37 -8.81
CA ALA A 132 14.63 7.80 -8.67
C ALA A 132 14.65 6.66 -7.65
N ASP A 133 14.05 6.86 -6.47
CA ASP A 133 13.88 5.81 -5.47
C ASP A 133 13.13 4.61 -6.07
N ILE A 134 11.97 4.85 -6.70
CA ILE A 134 11.15 3.79 -7.29
C ILE A 134 11.95 2.95 -8.30
N ARG A 135 12.72 3.60 -9.18
CA ARG A 135 13.57 2.92 -10.17
C ARG A 135 14.71 2.12 -9.53
N ASN A 136 15.28 2.61 -8.43
CA ASN A 136 16.40 1.95 -7.75
C ASN A 136 15.97 0.72 -6.95
N GLY A 137 14.69 0.66 -6.53
CA GLY A 137 14.19 -0.40 -5.65
C GLY A 137 14.68 -0.25 -4.20
N PRO A 138 14.11 -1.02 -3.25
CA PRO A 138 14.62 -1.05 -1.89
C PRO A 138 15.98 -1.76 -1.80
N PRO A 139 16.78 -1.47 -0.75
CA PRO A 139 17.96 -2.26 -0.42
C PRO A 139 17.60 -3.73 -0.20
N ALA A 140 18.43 -4.64 -0.70
CA ALA A 140 18.25 -6.09 -0.50
C ALA A 140 18.18 -6.45 0.98
N LEU A 141 17.41 -7.48 1.32
CA LEU A 141 17.38 -8.00 2.68
C LEU A 141 18.76 -8.55 3.07
N ALA A 142 19.10 -8.43 4.36
CA ALA A 142 20.28 -9.09 4.89
C ALA A 142 20.14 -10.63 4.73
N PRO A 143 21.22 -11.36 4.41
CA PRO A 143 21.16 -12.81 4.20
C PRO A 143 20.51 -13.58 5.35
N GLU A 144 20.72 -13.14 6.59
CA GLU A 144 20.13 -13.74 7.79
C GLU A 144 18.60 -13.58 7.81
N VAL A 145 18.09 -12.42 7.35
CA VAL A 145 16.64 -12.17 7.25
C VAL A 145 16.01 -13.03 6.15
N VAL A 146 16.71 -13.18 5.02
CA VAL A 146 16.29 -14.10 3.94
C VAL A 146 16.25 -15.54 4.46
N GLU A 147 17.28 -15.97 5.19
CA GLU A 147 17.31 -17.31 5.80
C GLU A 147 16.16 -17.53 6.79
N THR A 148 15.90 -16.56 7.69
CA THR A 148 14.76 -16.63 8.63
C THR A 148 13.42 -16.71 7.90
N LYS A 149 13.21 -15.91 6.84
CA LYS A 149 11.99 -15.97 6.01
C LYS A 149 11.85 -17.30 5.27
N ARG A 150 12.94 -17.83 4.72
CA ARG A 150 12.96 -19.15 4.05
C ARG A 150 12.64 -20.27 5.02
N TYR A 151 13.20 -20.23 6.22
CA TYR A 151 12.91 -21.22 7.25
C TYR A 151 11.43 -21.18 7.63
N GLY A 152 10.89 -20.00 7.93
CA GLY A 152 9.47 -19.85 8.25
C GLY A 152 8.54 -20.27 7.11
N LEU A 153 8.88 -19.94 5.86
CA LEU A 153 8.10 -20.39 4.71
C LEU A 153 8.17 -21.91 4.51
N THR A 154 9.33 -22.53 4.76
CA THR A 154 9.46 -24.00 4.68
C THR A 154 8.54 -24.68 5.68
N ASP A 155 8.60 -24.24 6.94
CA ASP A 155 7.77 -24.76 8.04
C ASP A 155 6.27 -24.59 7.75
N ALA A 156 5.88 -23.38 7.32
CA ALA A 156 4.48 -23.09 7.00
C ALA A 156 3.95 -23.87 5.78
N LEU A 157 4.79 -24.30 4.85
CA LEU A 157 4.37 -25.15 3.73
C LEU A 157 4.07 -26.57 4.17
N ASP A 158 4.87 -27.12 5.11
CA ASP A 158 4.60 -28.42 5.71
C ASP A 158 3.31 -28.36 6.56
N ASP A 159 3.14 -27.32 7.38
CA ASP A 159 1.90 -27.07 8.14
C ASP A 159 0.67 -26.94 7.22
N LEU A 160 0.79 -26.25 6.09
CA LEU A 160 -0.33 -26.04 5.17
C LEU A 160 -0.78 -27.34 4.49
N ALA A 161 0.17 -28.25 4.23
CA ALA A 161 -0.10 -29.58 3.68
C ALA A 161 -0.82 -30.47 4.70
N ASP A 162 -0.41 -30.40 5.97
CA ASP A 162 -0.91 -31.26 7.05
C ASP A 162 -2.16 -30.71 7.74
N ALA A 163 -2.49 -29.43 7.57
CA ALA A 163 -3.63 -28.80 8.20
C ALA A 163 -4.93 -29.55 7.89
N GLY A 164 -5.61 -30.05 8.93
CA GLY A 164 -6.92 -30.68 8.83
C GLY A 164 -8.07 -29.69 9.02
N ASP A 165 -7.89 -28.72 9.93
CA ASP A 165 -8.88 -27.69 10.23
C ASP A 165 -8.85 -26.54 9.22
N ARG A 166 -10.04 -26.00 8.89
CA ARG A 166 -10.16 -24.94 7.89
C ARG A 166 -9.66 -23.59 8.40
N ILE A 167 -9.88 -23.27 9.67
CA ILE A 167 -9.47 -21.99 10.25
C ILE A 167 -7.95 -21.96 10.35
N GLU A 168 -7.34 -23.04 10.84
CA GLU A 168 -5.88 -23.20 10.86
C GLU A 168 -5.28 -23.08 9.46
N ARG A 169 -5.83 -23.80 8.47
CA ARG A 169 -5.39 -23.72 7.07
C ARG A 169 -5.41 -22.29 6.53
N LEU A 170 -6.48 -21.54 6.78
CA LEU A 170 -6.60 -20.14 6.33
C LEU A 170 -5.60 -19.21 7.05
N ALA A 171 -5.33 -19.44 8.33
CA ALA A 171 -4.33 -18.69 9.08
C ALA A 171 -2.92 -18.92 8.52
N VAL A 172 -2.55 -20.18 8.28
CA VAL A 172 -1.26 -20.55 7.68
C VAL A 172 -1.16 -20.01 6.25
N ALA A 173 -2.22 -20.10 5.45
CA ALA A 173 -2.24 -19.56 4.09
C ALA A 173 -1.94 -18.05 4.05
N GLY A 174 -2.51 -17.25 4.97
CA GLY A 174 -2.21 -15.82 5.04
C GLY A 174 -0.74 -15.53 5.33
N PHE A 175 -0.09 -16.37 6.15
CA PHE A 175 1.33 -16.30 6.40
C PHE A 175 2.15 -16.70 5.16
N VAL A 176 1.85 -17.83 4.53
CA VAL A 176 2.53 -18.31 3.32
C VAL A 176 2.47 -17.26 2.21
N LEU A 177 1.32 -16.64 1.97
CA LEU A 177 1.17 -15.57 0.98
C LEU A 177 2.12 -14.41 1.27
N SER A 178 2.15 -13.94 2.51
CA SER A 178 2.96 -12.78 2.90
C SER A 178 4.46 -13.10 2.82
N ALA A 179 4.89 -14.25 3.35
CA ALA A 179 6.30 -14.64 3.36
C ALA A 179 6.84 -14.93 1.95
N ALA A 180 6.08 -15.61 1.10
CA ALA A 180 6.47 -15.85 -0.29
C ALA A 180 6.47 -14.55 -1.12
N ALA A 181 5.50 -13.66 -0.92
CA ALA A 181 5.47 -12.36 -1.59
C ALA A 181 6.70 -11.50 -1.22
N ASP A 182 7.08 -11.45 0.06
CA ASP A 182 8.26 -10.73 0.51
C ASP A 182 9.55 -11.26 -0.12
N LEU A 183 9.73 -12.59 -0.15
CA LEU A 183 10.90 -13.23 -0.75
C LEU A 183 10.96 -13.01 -2.26
N LEU A 184 9.82 -13.07 -2.97
CA LEU A 184 9.78 -12.83 -4.41
C LEU A 184 10.08 -11.37 -4.74
N CYS A 185 9.50 -10.42 -4.00
CA CYS A 185 9.81 -9.00 -4.15
C CYS A 185 11.28 -8.72 -3.83
N ASP A 186 11.86 -9.34 -2.81
CA ASP A 186 13.29 -9.18 -2.50
C ASP A 186 14.21 -9.74 -3.59
N TYR A 187 13.89 -10.92 -4.12
CA TYR A 187 14.62 -11.52 -5.24
C TYR A 187 14.71 -10.57 -6.45
N HIS A 188 13.65 -9.83 -6.73
CA HIS A 188 13.58 -8.86 -7.83
C HIS A 188 13.98 -7.43 -7.44
N GLN A 189 14.43 -7.19 -6.21
CA GLN A 189 14.65 -5.84 -5.65
C GLN A 189 13.45 -4.91 -5.88
N ALA A 190 12.25 -5.45 -5.70
CA ALA A 190 10.98 -4.77 -5.87
C ALA A 190 10.41 -4.29 -4.54
N TRP A 191 9.61 -3.22 -4.62
CA TRP A 191 8.86 -2.66 -3.50
C TRP A 191 7.75 -3.62 -3.05
N ILE A 192 7.54 -3.74 -1.74
CA ILE A 192 6.44 -4.54 -1.17
C ILE A 192 5.18 -3.70 -0.98
N GLY A 193 4.03 -4.36 -0.91
CA GLY A 193 2.73 -3.71 -0.71
C GLY A 193 1.96 -4.33 0.45
N GLY A 194 1.18 -3.51 1.16
CA GLY A 194 0.23 -3.97 2.18
C GLY A 194 -1.21 -3.94 1.68
N GLY A 195 -2.08 -4.80 2.24
CA GLY A 195 -3.51 -4.82 1.91
C GLY A 195 -3.76 -4.91 0.39
N LYS A 196 -4.51 -3.95 -0.17
CA LYS A 196 -4.80 -3.88 -1.62
C LYS A 196 -3.57 -3.74 -2.51
N TRP A 197 -2.43 -3.29 -1.97
CA TRP A 197 -1.19 -3.10 -2.71
C TRP A 197 -0.31 -4.35 -2.74
N LEU A 198 -0.49 -5.31 -1.83
CA LEU A 198 0.25 -6.58 -1.87
C LEU A 198 0.13 -7.26 -3.24
N PRO A 199 -1.07 -7.57 -3.76
CA PRO A 199 -1.18 -8.25 -5.05
C PRO A 199 -0.68 -7.39 -6.21
N ARG A 200 -0.81 -6.05 -6.13
CA ARG A 200 -0.36 -5.14 -7.20
C ARG A 200 1.16 -5.14 -7.32
N ARG A 201 1.84 -4.95 -6.19
CA ARG A 201 3.31 -4.96 -6.12
C ARG A 201 3.88 -6.32 -6.48
N LEU A 202 3.23 -7.39 -6.03
CA LEU A 202 3.65 -8.74 -6.35
C LEU A 202 3.59 -9.01 -7.87
N LEU A 203 2.53 -8.57 -8.54
CA LEU A 203 2.37 -8.70 -9.99
C LEU A 203 3.32 -7.77 -10.77
N GLU A 204 3.63 -6.58 -10.23
CA GLU A 204 4.65 -5.68 -10.78
C GLU A 204 6.06 -6.31 -10.70
N ALA A 205 6.36 -7.03 -9.61
CA ALA A 205 7.64 -7.68 -9.39
C ALA A 205 7.83 -8.92 -10.28
N ASP A 206 6.83 -9.81 -10.33
CA ASP A 206 6.86 -11.02 -11.15
C ASP A 206 5.42 -11.42 -11.52
N GLY A 207 5.02 -11.10 -12.76
CA GLY A 207 3.66 -11.35 -13.24
C GLY A 207 3.30 -12.83 -13.34
N GLU A 208 4.27 -13.73 -13.48
CA GLU A 208 4.02 -15.17 -13.61
C GLU A 208 3.90 -15.83 -12.23
N ARG A 209 4.95 -15.75 -11.41
CA ARG A 209 4.97 -16.36 -10.07
C ARG A 209 4.05 -15.65 -9.11
N GLY A 210 3.94 -14.32 -9.24
CA GLY A 210 3.01 -13.52 -8.45
C GLY A 210 1.55 -13.90 -8.73
N ALA A 211 1.18 -14.07 -10.00
CA ALA A 211 -0.17 -14.53 -10.36
C ALA A 211 -0.44 -15.95 -9.87
N ALA A 212 0.52 -16.87 -10.02
CA ALA A 212 0.38 -18.24 -9.53
C ALA A 212 0.15 -18.30 -8.01
N LEU A 213 0.89 -17.50 -7.24
CA LEU A 213 0.73 -17.44 -5.78
C LEU A 213 -0.65 -16.88 -5.38
N LEU A 214 -1.10 -15.80 -6.03
CA LEU A 214 -2.39 -15.17 -5.74
C LEU A 214 -3.57 -16.06 -6.11
N GLU A 215 -3.51 -16.72 -7.27
CA GLU A 215 -4.52 -17.67 -7.71
C GLU A 215 -4.54 -18.91 -6.81
N GLY A 216 -3.37 -19.42 -6.41
CA GLY A 216 -3.28 -20.52 -5.45
C GLY A 216 -3.93 -20.18 -4.10
N HIS A 217 -3.65 -18.98 -3.57
CA HIS A 217 -4.30 -18.48 -2.35
C HIS A 217 -5.82 -18.34 -2.52
N LEU A 218 -6.29 -17.81 -3.65
CA LEU A 218 -7.73 -17.69 -3.94
C LEU A 218 -8.41 -19.07 -4.00
N ARG A 219 -7.79 -20.05 -4.66
CA ARG A 219 -8.30 -21.43 -4.72
C ARG A 219 -8.37 -22.04 -3.33
N LEU A 220 -7.33 -21.91 -2.53
CA LEU A 220 -7.33 -22.37 -1.15
C LEU A 220 -8.49 -21.76 -0.36
N CYS A 221 -8.69 -20.44 -0.44
CA CYS A 221 -9.78 -19.78 0.29
C CYS A 221 -11.17 -20.28 -0.14
N THR A 222 -11.36 -20.57 -1.41
CA THR A 222 -12.65 -20.90 -2.01
C THR A 222 -12.99 -22.39 -1.93
N SER A 223 -12.07 -23.28 -2.32
CA SER A 223 -12.27 -24.74 -2.37
C SER A 223 -11.64 -25.49 -1.20
N GLY A 224 -10.68 -24.88 -0.50
CA GLY A 224 -9.88 -25.54 0.54
C GLY A 224 -8.70 -26.34 0.01
N ASP A 225 -8.47 -26.39 -1.31
CA ASP A 225 -7.33 -27.08 -1.93
C ASP A 225 -6.03 -26.29 -1.72
N PRO A 226 -5.06 -26.79 -0.93
CA PRO A 226 -3.83 -26.07 -0.66
C PRO A 226 -2.77 -26.25 -1.76
N MET A 227 -2.89 -27.26 -2.62
CA MET A 227 -1.80 -27.70 -3.49
C MET A 227 -1.32 -26.62 -4.47
N PRO A 228 -2.21 -25.87 -5.17
CA PRO A 228 -1.76 -24.82 -6.08
C PRO A 228 -0.97 -23.71 -5.37
N MET A 229 -1.32 -23.41 -4.11
CA MET A 229 -0.60 -22.42 -3.32
C MET A 229 0.76 -22.95 -2.86
N ILE A 230 0.82 -24.21 -2.41
CA ILE A 230 2.06 -24.88 -2.01
C ILE A 230 3.05 -24.94 -3.18
N ASP A 231 2.58 -25.31 -4.37
CA ASP A 231 3.41 -25.40 -5.58
C ASP A 231 3.99 -24.02 -5.95
N ALA A 232 3.15 -22.98 -5.96
CA ALA A 232 3.58 -21.63 -6.30
C ALA A 232 4.60 -21.08 -5.29
N ALA A 233 4.33 -21.24 -3.99
CA ALA A 233 5.24 -20.80 -2.94
C ALA A 233 6.56 -21.59 -2.95
N SER A 234 6.53 -22.89 -3.27
CA SER A 234 7.73 -23.73 -3.40
C SER A 234 8.62 -23.28 -4.57
N GLN A 235 8.04 -22.87 -5.69
CA GLN A 235 8.79 -22.30 -6.81
C GLN A 235 9.49 -20.99 -6.44
N ILE A 236 8.84 -20.13 -5.66
CA ILE A 236 9.45 -18.91 -5.14
C ILE A 236 10.59 -19.26 -4.17
N LEU A 237 10.35 -20.19 -3.24
CA LEU A 237 11.35 -20.65 -2.28
C LEU A 237 12.60 -21.22 -2.99
N ALA A 238 12.43 -21.90 -4.12
CA ALA A 238 13.53 -22.40 -4.94
C ALA A 238 14.43 -21.28 -5.51
N LEU A 239 13.88 -20.10 -5.84
CA LEU A 239 14.68 -18.96 -6.34
C LEU A 239 15.67 -18.43 -5.30
N VAL A 240 15.30 -18.51 -4.02
CA VAL A 240 16.07 -17.95 -2.90
C VAL A 240 16.90 -19.01 -2.17
N GLY A 241 17.07 -20.20 -2.76
CA GLY A 241 17.94 -21.27 -2.27
C GLY A 241 17.23 -22.50 -1.71
N GLY A 242 15.91 -22.57 -1.85
CA GLY A 242 15.11 -23.76 -1.55
C GLY A 242 14.73 -23.94 -0.07
N PRO A 243 14.02 -25.04 0.24
CA PRO A 243 13.54 -25.32 1.59
C PRO A 243 14.70 -25.66 2.54
N LEU A 244 14.52 -25.31 3.81
CA LEU A 244 15.46 -25.63 4.90
C LEU A 244 14.87 -26.76 5.76
N ARG A 245 15.37 -27.98 5.56
CA ARG A 245 14.85 -29.22 6.20
C ARG A 245 15.91 -29.94 7.04
N GLU A 246 15.89 -31.27 7.08
CA GLU A 246 16.75 -32.11 7.92
C GLU A 246 18.23 -31.72 7.80
N GLY A 247 18.89 -31.56 8.95
CA GLY A 247 20.28 -31.12 9.02
C GLY A 247 20.47 -29.60 9.05
N TYR A 248 19.42 -28.80 8.82
CA TYR A 248 19.47 -27.35 9.07
C TYR A 248 19.66 -27.05 10.57
N ARG A 249 20.52 -26.07 10.87
CA ARG A 249 20.79 -25.61 12.23
C ARG A 249 20.98 -24.09 12.21
N ARG A 250 20.33 -23.41 13.15
CA ARG A 250 20.58 -22.00 13.48
C ARG A 250 20.86 -21.82 14.96
N THR A 251 21.65 -20.80 15.29
CA THR A 251 21.92 -20.41 16.68
C THR A 251 20.85 -19.43 17.14
N TRP A 252 20.10 -19.80 18.19
CA TRP A 252 19.12 -18.91 18.80
C TRP A 252 19.82 -17.78 19.56
N ARG A 253 19.46 -16.52 19.29
CA ARG A 253 20.05 -15.33 19.94
C ARG A 253 19.15 -14.67 20.99
N GLY A 254 18.05 -15.32 21.40
CA GLY A 254 17.14 -14.77 22.42
C GLY A 254 16.15 -13.73 21.90
N VAL A 255 16.16 -13.43 20.60
CA VAL A 255 15.15 -12.59 19.92
C VAL A 255 14.25 -13.52 19.13
N ILE A 256 12.95 -13.49 19.41
CA ILE A 256 11.95 -14.10 18.52
C ILE A 256 11.84 -13.16 17.32
N GLU A 257 12.65 -13.40 16.29
CA GLU A 257 12.44 -12.79 14.98
C GLU A 257 11.14 -13.38 14.41
N SER A 258 10.04 -12.69 14.64
CA SER A 258 8.80 -13.02 13.95
C SER A 258 9.03 -12.75 12.47
N VAL A 259 8.78 -13.75 11.62
CA VAL A 259 8.82 -13.62 10.17
C VAL A 259 7.82 -12.57 9.66
N ALA A 260 6.80 -12.25 10.47
CA ALA A 260 5.83 -11.18 10.25
C ALA A 260 6.28 -9.80 10.75
N ALA A 261 7.30 -9.72 11.61
CA ALA A 261 7.79 -8.47 12.18
C ALA A 261 8.94 -7.90 11.34
N THR A 262 8.62 -7.37 10.17
CA THR A 262 9.45 -6.34 9.52
C THR A 262 8.52 -5.34 8.84
N SER A 263 7.87 -4.54 9.67
CA SER A 263 7.25 -3.28 9.26
C SER A 263 7.60 -2.30 10.37
N GLY A 264 8.28 -1.21 9.98
CA GLY A 264 9.09 -0.36 10.84
C GLY A 264 8.49 -0.03 12.20
N ARG A 265 9.35 -0.08 13.22
CA ARG A 265 9.23 0.83 14.37
C ARG A 265 9.91 2.14 14.02
#